data_AF-A0A2R6JFI4-F1
#
_entry.id   AF-A0A2R6JFI4-F1
#
_cell.length_a   1.000
_cell.length_b   1.000
_cell.length_c   1.000
_cell.angle_alpha   90.00
_cell.angle_beta   90.00
_cell.angle_gamma   90.00
#
_symmetry.space_group_name_H-M   'P 1'
#
loop_
_entity.id
_entity.type
_entity.pdbx_description
1 polymer ?
#
loop_
_entity_poly.entity_id
_entity_poly.type
_entity_poly.pdbx_seq_one_letter_code
_entity_poly.pdbx_strand_id
1 'polypeptide(L)'
;MSLYDHVAVIAPGLSLDRRAALAAAARSRGATASVNAELGAARERLAAVGEPVPSPATARRRLAEAEAGIERQRERVATLRGRLAEAGDESLETEYRQAVRELSELETERTAAEERLERARERAREARDARERRLRLQDRVDNLERTARAELIKAVRPAADGAAASVPGGEAASFGDAGGVTAALALVRVGVVRAPVVLACRRFADAASAEAWLESPVIRL
;
A
#
# COMPACT_ATOMS: atom_id res chain seq x y z
N MET A 1 9.18 6.20 -12.61
CA MET A 1 10.16 7.27 -12.86
C MET A 1 11.08 6.81 -13.97
N SER A 2 11.09 7.57 -15.06
CA SER A 2 11.97 7.36 -16.21
C SER A 2 13.38 7.89 -15.90
N LEU A 3 14.38 7.54 -16.71
CA LEU A 3 15.69 8.17 -16.57
C LEU A 3 15.60 9.69 -16.79
N TYR A 4 14.80 10.13 -17.78
CA TYR A 4 14.63 11.55 -18.11
C TYR A 4 14.19 12.40 -16.92
N ASP A 5 13.31 11.87 -16.07
CA ASP A 5 12.82 12.57 -14.86
C ASP A 5 13.97 12.98 -13.91
N HIS A 6 15.11 12.28 -13.96
CA HIS A 6 16.30 12.59 -13.17
C HIS A 6 17.29 13.54 -13.87
N VAL A 7 17.27 13.61 -15.20
CA VAL A 7 18.33 14.27 -16.00
C VAL A 7 17.80 15.32 -16.98
N ALA A 8 16.51 15.64 -16.96
CA ALA A 8 15.89 16.56 -17.91
C ALA A 8 16.60 17.92 -17.99
N VAL A 9 17.08 18.43 -16.85
CA VAL A 9 17.86 19.67 -16.75
C VAL A 9 19.14 19.40 -15.96
N ILE A 10 20.29 19.65 -16.57
CA ILE A 10 21.60 19.50 -15.95
C ILE A 10 22.20 20.89 -15.73
N ALA A 11 22.13 21.36 -14.49
CA ALA A 11 22.62 22.65 -14.04
C ALA A 11 23.51 22.52 -12.79
N PRO A 12 24.39 23.51 -12.52
CA PRO A 12 25.07 23.60 -11.23
C PRO A 12 24.07 23.54 -10.06
N GLY A 13 24.42 22.80 -9.01
CA GLY A 13 23.54 22.58 -7.86
C GLY A 13 22.54 21.42 -7.98
N LEU A 14 22.52 20.71 -9.12
CA LEU A 14 21.71 19.50 -9.28
C LEU A 14 22.04 18.45 -8.21
N SER A 15 21.01 17.92 -7.57
CA SER A 15 21.08 16.77 -6.67
C SER A 15 20.31 15.58 -7.28
N LEU A 16 20.81 14.37 -7.05
CA LEU A 16 20.25 13.14 -7.61
C LEU A 16 20.10 12.08 -6.53
N ASP A 17 18.97 11.38 -6.52
CA ASP A 17 18.93 10.04 -5.91
C ASP A 17 19.70 9.08 -6.83
N ARG A 18 20.99 8.92 -6.53
CA ARG A 18 21.93 8.10 -7.30
C ARG A 18 21.44 6.67 -7.50
N ARG A 19 20.80 6.08 -6.49
CA ARG A 19 20.33 4.68 -6.57
C ARG A 19 19.11 4.58 -7.50
N ALA A 20 18.16 5.49 -7.35
CA ALA A 20 16.99 5.53 -8.24
C ALA A 20 17.40 5.81 -9.70
N ALA A 21 18.29 6.78 -9.91
CA ALA A 21 18.73 7.18 -11.24
C ALA A 21 19.54 6.09 -11.96
N LEU A 22 20.45 5.37 -11.26
CA LEU A 22 21.15 4.21 -11.82
C LEU A 22 20.16 3.09 -12.21
N ALA A 23 19.19 2.78 -11.35
CA ALA A 23 18.18 1.79 -11.68
C ALA A 23 17.32 2.21 -12.88
N ALA A 24 17.01 3.51 -13.03
CA ALA A 24 16.31 4.04 -14.20
C ALA A 24 17.16 3.94 -15.47
N ALA A 25 18.47 4.24 -15.40
CA ALA A 25 19.41 4.07 -16.50
C ALA A 25 19.50 2.60 -16.95
N ALA A 26 19.61 1.66 -16.00
CA ALA A 26 19.61 0.22 -16.31
C ALA A 26 18.34 -0.19 -17.07
N ARG A 27 17.15 0.23 -16.58
CA ARG A 27 15.87 -0.08 -17.25
C ARG A 27 15.76 0.53 -18.64
N SER A 28 16.27 1.74 -18.84
CA SER A 28 16.24 2.39 -20.16
C SER A 28 17.01 1.59 -21.23
N ARG A 29 18.00 0.78 -20.81
CA ARG A 29 18.74 -0.16 -21.66
C ARG A 29 18.09 -1.54 -21.77
N GLY A 30 16.89 -1.72 -21.23
CA GLY A 30 16.19 -3.01 -21.22
C GLY A 30 16.69 -3.99 -20.15
N ALA A 31 17.51 -3.56 -19.18
CA ALA A 31 17.94 -4.46 -18.12
C ALA A 31 16.76 -4.86 -17.22
N THR A 32 16.70 -6.14 -16.88
CA THR A 32 15.70 -6.73 -16.00
C THR A 32 16.36 -7.38 -14.79
N ALA A 33 15.67 -7.35 -13.66
CA ALA A 33 16.06 -8.10 -12.48
C ALA A 33 15.56 -9.55 -12.57
N SER A 34 16.32 -10.48 -11.98
CA SER A 34 15.96 -11.89 -11.87
C SER A 34 14.62 -12.10 -11.16
N VAL A 35 14.33 -11.23 -10.18
CA VAL A 35 13.12 -11.26 -9.35
C VAL A 35 11.91 -10.55 -9.97
N ASN A 36 11.99 -10.04 -11.20
CA ASN A 36 10.90 -9.26 -11.81
C ASN A 36 9.59 -10.03 -11.93
N ALA A 37 9.64 -11.30 -12.35
CA ALA A 37 8.46 -12.14 -12.48
C ALA A 37 7.82 -12.41 -11.10
N GLU A 38 8.65 -12.68 -10.09
CA GLU A 38 8.18 -12.89 -8.72
C GLU A 38 7.58 -11.60 -8.13
N LEU A 39 8.20 -10.44 -8.38
CA LEU A 39 7.68 -9.14 -7.98
C LEU A 39 6.31 -8.85 -8.60
N GLY A 40 6.13 -9.16 -9.88
CA GLY A 40 4.83 -9.09 -10.56
C GLY A 40 3.78 -9.95 -9.86
N ALA A 41 4.06 -11.23 -9.68
CA ALA A 41 3.15 -12.16 -9.00
C ALA A 41 2.88 -11.79 -7.53
N ALA A 42 3.83 -11.20 -6.82
CA ALA A 42 3.63 -10.70 -5.45
C ALA A 42 2.70 -9.49 -5.43
N ARG A 43 2.84 -8.55 -6.37
CA ARG A 43 1.96 -7.38 -6.49
C ARG A 43 0.54 -7.77 -6.88
N GLU A 44 0.38 -8.72 -7.79
CA GLU A 44 -0.94 -9.26 -8.16
C GLU A 44 -1.64 -9.90 -6.96
N ARG A 45 -0.93 -10.74 -6.21
CA ARG A 45 -1.45 -11.33 -4.97
C ARG A 45 -1.80 -10.29 -3.93
N LEU A 46 -1.00 -9.24 -3.79
CA LEU A 46 -1.27 -8.14 -2.86
C LEU A 46 -2.54 -7.37 -3.25
N ALA A 47 -2.71 -7.09 -4.55
CA ALA A 47 -3.90 -6.42 -5.09
C ALA A 47 -5.17 -7.27 -4.92
N ALA A 48 -5.05 -8.59 -4.92
CA ALA A 48 -6.18 -9.51 -4.71
C ALA A 48 -6.64 -9.62 -3.25
N VAL A 49 -5.89 -9.10 -2.27
CA VAL A 49 -6.34 -9.13 -0.86
C VAL A 49 -7.47 -8.14 -0.67
N GLY A 50 -8.64 -8.62 -0.22
CA GLY A 50 -9.85 -7.83 0.00
C GLY A 50 -9.78 -6.80 1.14
N GLU A 51 -10.80 -5.93 1.20
CA GLU A 51 -10.87 -4.83 2.17
C GLU A 51 -11.13 -5.29 3.62
N PRO A 52 -10.73 -4.49 4.63
CA PRO A 52 -11.06 -4.74 6.02
C PRO A 52 -12.57 -4.71 6.27
N VAL A 53 -13.07 -5.58 7.16
CA VAL A 53 -14.49 -5.58 7.56
C VAL A 53 -14.72 -4.85 8.90
N PRO A 54 -15.95 -4.36 9.15
CA PRO A 54 -16.29 -3.67 10.39
C PRO A 54 -16.15 -4.53 11.65
N SER A 55 -15.96 -3.86 12.79
CA SER A 55 -15.84 -4.50 14.12
C SER A 55 -17.14 -5.18 14.56
N PRO A 56 -17.07 -6.33 15.27
CA PRO A 56 -18.24 -7.00 15.86
C PRO A 56 -18.83 -6.27 17.07
N ALA A 57 -18.29 -5.10 17.47
CA ALA A 57 -18.74 -4.34 18.64
C ALA A 57 -20.24 -3.99 18.60
N THR A 58 -20.77 -3.60 17.43
CA THR A 58 -22.20 -3.30 17.29
C THR A 58 -23.06 -4.54 17.50
N ALA A 59 -22.67 -5.69 16.96
CA ALA A 59 -23.40 -6.94 17.18
C ALA A 59 -23.36 -7.38 18.65
N ARG A 60 -22.24 -7.16 19.36
CA ARG A 60 -22.15 -7.43 20.80
C ARG A 60 -23.11 -6.55 21.61
N ARG A 61 -23.18 -5.25 21.31
CA ARG A 61 -24.10 -4.33 21.99
C ARG A 61 -25.56 -4.76 21.80
N ARG A 62 -25.94 -5.13 20.56
CA ARG A 62 -27.29 -5.61 20.26
C ARG A 62 -27.68 -6.87 21.03
N LEU A 63 -26.76 -7.82 21.18
CA LEU A 63 -27.01 -9.01 21.99
C LEU A 63 -27.23 -8.65 23.47
N ALA A 64 -26.37 -7.79 24.03
CA ALA A 64 -26.53 -7.35 25.42
C ALA A 64 -27.83 -6.57 25.65
N GLU A 65 -28.25 -5.74 24.69
CA GLU A 65 -29.55 -5.04 24.72
C GLU A 65 -30.72 -6.04 24.76
N ALA A 66 -30.67 -7.10 23.93
CA ALA A 66 -31.70 -8.13 23.87
C ALA A 66 -31.75 -8.95 25.17
N GLU A 67 -30.60 -9.38 25.70
CA GLU A 67 -30.51 -10.09 26.98
C GLU A 67 -31.07 -9.25 28.14
N ALA A 68 -30.71 -7.98 28.22
CA ALA A 68 -31.25 -7.08 29.24
C ALA A 68 -32.76 -6.84 29.06
N GLY A 69 -33.27 -6.85 27.83
CA GLY A 69 -34.70 -6.78 27.54
C GLY A 69 -35.47 -8.00 28.03
N ILE A 70 -34.93 -9.20 27.78
CA ILE A 70 -35.50 -10.47 28.25
C ILE A 70 -35.61 -10.49 29.77
N GLU A 71 -34.56 -10.11 30.49
CA GLU A 71 -34.58 -10.12 31.96
C GLU A 71 -35.65 -9.18 32.52
N ARG A 72 -35.77 -7.95 31.99
CA ARG A 72 -36.86 -7.02 32.38
C ARG A 72 -38.24 -7.60 32.08
N GLN A 73 -38.41 -8.28 30.95
CA GLN A 73 -39.71 -8.84 30.57
C GLN A 73 -40.07 -10.08 31.41
N ARG A 74 -39.09 -10.92 31.78
CA ARG A 74 -39.30 -12.05 32.70
C ARG A 74 -39.78 -11.58 34.07
N GLU A 75 -39.20 -10.50 34.59
CA GLU A 75 -39.63 -9.87 35.84
C GLU A 75 -41.08 -9.36 35.75
N ARG A 76 -41.45 -8.75 34.62
CA ARG A 76 -42.83 -8.30 34.36
C ARG A 76 -43.83 -9.46 34.30
N VAL A 77 -43.49 -10.54 33.59
CA VAL A 77 -44.30 -11.76 33.50
C VAL A 77 -44.49 -12.39 34.89
N ALA A 78 -43.43 -12.49 35.69
CA ALA A 78 -43.51 -13.02 37.05
C ALA A 78 -44.42 -12.16 37.95
N THR A 79 -44.29 -10.83 37.86
CA THR A 79 -45.12 -9.87 38.59
C THR A 79 -46.61 -10.01 38.23
N LEU A 80 -46.93 -10.06 36.93
CA LEU A 80 -48.31 -10.22 36.45
C LEU A 80 -48.90 -11.57 36.85
N ARG A 81 -48.11 -12.65 36.80
CA ARG A 81 -48.51 -13.98 37.26
C ARG A 81 -48.89 -13.97 38.75
N GLY A 82 -48.09 -13.32 39.59
CA GLY A 82 -48.38 -13.18 41.02
C GLY A 82 -49.70 -12.45 41.28
N ARG A 83 -49.89 -11.29 40.64
CA ARG A 83 -51.12 -10.49 40.75
C ARG A 83 -52.37 -11.23 40.26
N LEU A 84 -52.25 -11.95 39.13
CA LEU A 84 -53.36 -12.74 38.59
C LEU A 84 -53.78 -13.86 39.54
N ALA A 85 -52.83 -14.49 40.25
CA ALA A 85 -53.12 -15.52 41.24
C ALA A 85 -53.83 -14.96 42.50
N GLU A 86 -53.60 -13.69 42.84
CA GLU A 86 -54.22 -13.03 43.99
C GLU A 86 -55.62 -12.48 43.68
N ALA A 87 -55.82 -11.87 42.50
CA ALA A 87 -57.04 -11.11 42.18
C ALA A 87 -57.96 -11.77 41.13
N GLY A 88 -57.43 -12.60 40.23
CA GLY A 88 -58.22 -13.34 39.24
C GLY A 88 -59.03 -12.50 38.24
N ASP A 89 -58.57 -11.28 37.89
CA ASP A 89 -59.26 -10.37 36.97
C ASP A 89 -58.90 -10.62 35.49
N GLU A 90 -59.90 -10.49 34.60
CA GLU A 90 -59.80 -10.71 33.15
C GLU A 90 -58.88 -9.69 32.46
N SER A 91 -58.79 -8.47 33.02
CA SER A 91 -57.84 -7.44 32.55
C SER A 91 -56.38 -7.87 32.75
N LEU A 92 -56.06 -8.40 33.94
CA LEU A 92 -54.73 -8.92 34.30
C LEU A 92 -54.36 -10.15 33.46
N GLU A 93 -55.32 -10.99 33.13
CA GLU A 93 -55.09 -12.14 32.25
C GLU A 93 -54.70 -11.70 30.83
N THR A 94 -55.33 -10.64 30.32
CA THR A 94 -55.00 -10.07 29.01
C THR A 94 -53.60 -9.46 29.00
N GLU A 95 -53.25 -8.67 30.03
CA GLU A 95 -51.89 -8.12 30.18
C GLU A 95 -50.84 -9.22 30.33
N TYR A 96 -51.13 -10.27 31.10
CA TYR A 96 -50.24 -11.42 31.26
C TYR A 96 -49.98 -12.12 29.92
N ARG A 97 -51.03 -12.42 29.15
CA ARG A 97 -50.89 -13.02 27.81
C ARG A 97 -50.06 -12.15 26.87
N GLN A 98 -50.27 -10.83 26.89
CA GLN A 98 -49.45 -9.90 26.12
C GLN A 98 -47.98 -9.91 26.57
N ALA A 99 -47.73 -9.89 27.88
CA ALA A 99 -46.36 -9.89 28.41
C ALA A 99 -45.60 -11.18 28.05
N VAL A 100 -46.27 -12.34 28.08
CA VAL A 100 -45.72 -13.62 27.62
C VAL A 100 -45.41 -13.59 26.13
N ARG A 101 -46.29 -13.02 25.31
CA ARG A 101 -46.04 -12.87 23.87
C ARG A 101 -44.82 -11.99 23.59
N GLU A 102 -44.74 -10.83 24.23
CA GLU A 102 -43.60 -9.91 24.14
C GLU A 102 -42.28 -10.59 24.58
N LEU A 103 -42.33 -11.46 25.59
CA LEU A 103 -41.17 -12.25 26.01
C LEU A 103 -40.70 -13.21 24.91
N SER A 104 -41.62 -13.93 24.26
CA SER A 104 -41.27 -14.83 23.14
C SER A 104 -40.69 -14.06 21.93
N GLU A 105 -41.19 -12.85 21.66
CA GLU A 105 -40.65 -11.97 20.62
C GLU A 105 -39.22 -11.53 20.95
N LEU A 106 -38.94 -11.17 22.21
CA LEU A 106 -37.59 -10.82 22.68
C LEU A 106 -36.62 -12.01 22.65
N GLU A 107 -37.07 -13.21 23.02
CA GLU A 107 -36.27 -14.44 22.92
C GLU A 107 -35.87 -14.75 21.47
N THR A 108 -36.78 -14.51 20.52
CA THR A 108 -36.48 -14.62 19.08
C THR A 108 -35.44 -13.59 18.64
N GLU A 109 -35.57 -12.34 19.08
CA GLU A 109 -34.60 -11.27 18.77
C GLU A 109 -33.22 -11.57 19.36
N ARG A 110 -33.14 -12.19 20.55
CA ARG A 110 -31.88 -12.64 21.14
C ARG A 110 -31.19 -13.68 20.27
N THR A 111 -31.90 -14.72 19.83
CA THR A 111 -31.34 -15.73 18.92
C THR A 111 -30.83 -15.09 17.63
N ALA A 112 -31.59 -14.16 17.04
CA ALA A 112 -31.13 -13.41 15.87
C ALA A 112 -29.89 -12.55 16.16
N ALA A 113 -29.81 -11.93 17.34
CA ALA A 113 -28.64 -11.15 17.76
C ALA A 113 -27.39 -12.03 17.98
N GLU A 114 -27.55 -13.23 18.53
CA GLU A 114 -26.48 -14.21 18.69
C GLU A 114 -25.91 -14.64 17.33
N GLU A 115 -26.76 -15.03 16.38
CA GLU A 115 -26.34 -15.40 15.03
C GLU A 115 -25.60 -14.25 14.33
N ARG A 116 -26.10 -13.03 14.44
CA ARG A 116 -25.45 -11.83 13.87
C ARG A 116 -24.08 -11.60 14.50
N LEU A 117 -23.93 -11.82 15.80
CA LEU A 117 -22.66 -11.69 16.49
C LEU A 117 -21.66 -12.78 16.05
N GLU A 118 -22.12 -14.01 15.88
CA GLU A 118 -21.28 -15.10 15.39
C GLU A 118 -20.74 -14.80 13.99
N ARG A 119 -21.62 -14.46 13.03
CA ARG A 119 -21.23 -14.04 11.68
C ARG A 119 -20.31 -12.82 11.68
N ALA A 120 -20.51 -11.87 12.59
CA ALA A 120 -19.63 -10.70 12.72
C ALA A 120 -18.25 -11.08 13.28
N ARG A 121 -18.17 -12.03 14.21
CA ARG A 121 -16.90 -12.53 14.76
C ARG A 121 -16.11 -13.29 13.71
N GLU A 122 -16.76 -14.14 12.92
CA GLU A 122 -16.14 -14.88 11.84
C GLU A 122 -15.52 -13.95 10.79
N ARG A 123 -16.32 -13.02 10.24
CA ARG A 123 -15.82 -12.00 9.31
C ARG A 123 -14.65 -11.22 9.90
N ALA A 124 -14.74 -10.83 11.19
CA ALA A 124 -13.65 -10.10 11.84
C ALA A 124 -12.35 -10.93 11.96
N ARG A 125 -12.44 -12.26 12.14
CA ARG A 125 -11.28 -13.15 12.09
C ARG A 125 -10.70 -13.20 10.68
N GLU A 126 -11.52 -13.47 9.68
CA GLU A 126 -11.09 -13.52 8.27
C GLU A 126 -10.42 -12.22 7.82
N ALA A 127 -10.94 -11.06 8.24
CA ALA A 127 -10.35 -9.77 7.95
C ALA A 127 -9.01 -9.54 8.65
N ARG A 128 -8.83 -10.05 9.87
CA ARG A 128 -7.51 -10.02 10.53
C ARG A 128 -6.51 -10.88 9.78
N ASP A 129 -6.90 -12.09 9.41
CA ASP A 129 -6.03 -13.00 8.66
C ASP A 129 -5.69 -12.41 7.28
N ALA A 130 -6.66 -11.78 6.61
CA ALA A 130 -6.44 -11.06 5.36
C ALA A 130 -5.46 -9.89 5.54
N ARG A 131 -5.61 -9.10 6.62
CA ARG A 131 -4.68 -8.02 6.96
C ARG A 131 -3.27 -8.54 7.21
N GLU A 132 -3.12 -9.63 7.94
CA GLU A 132 -1.81 -10.25 8.18
C GLU A 132 -1.17 -10.74 6.87
N ARG A 133 -1.95 -11.42 6.02
CA ARG A 133 -1.51 -11.81 4.68
C ARG A 133 -1.07 -10.61 3.84
N ARG A 134 -1.83 -9.51 3.87
CA ARG A 134 -1.47 -8.25 3.20
C ARG A 134 -0.14 -7.71 3.67
N LEU A 135 0.09 -7.63 4.99
CA LEU A 135 1.35 -7.12 5.55
C LEU A 135 2.54 -7.97 5.09
N ARG A 136 2.43 -9.31 5.19
CA ARG A 136 3.48 -10.22 4.72
C ARG A 136 3.77 -10.06 3.22
N LEU A 137 2.73 -9.85 2.40
CA LEU A 137 2.88 -9.62 0.97
C LEU A 137 3.52 -8.25 0.68
N GLN A 138 3.15 -7.20 1.41
CA GLN A 138 3.79 -5.88 1.30
C GLN A 138 5.29 -5.97 1.63
N ASP A 139 5.64 -6.60 2.73
CA ASP A 139 7.05 -6.79 3.11
C ASP A 139 7.82 -7.57 2.05
N ARG A 140 7.19 -8.60 1.45
CA ARG A 140 7.78 -9.34 0.34
C ARG A 140 7.98 -8.47 -0.89
N VAL A 141 6.98 -7.67 -1.28
CA VAL A 141 7.08 -6.72 -2.40
C VAL A 141 8.23 -5.74 -2.15
N ASP A 142 8.30 -5.14 -0.98
CA ASP A 142 9.36 -4.18 -0.63
C ASP A 142 10.76 -4.82 -0.70
N ASN A 143 10.90 -6.06 -0.22
CA ASN A 143 12.15 -6.81 -0.30
C ASN A 143 12.52 -7.14 -1.75
N LEU A 144 11.58 -7.62 -2.55
CA LEU A 144 11.81 -7.90 -3.98
C LEU A 144 12.16 -6.64 -4.75
N GLU A 145 11.54 -5.50 -4.45
CA GLU A 145 11.90 -4.20 -5.05
C GLU A 145 13.32 -3.76 -4.69
N ARG A 146 13.74 -3.95 -3.44
CA ARG A 146 15.12 -3.67 -2.99
C ARG A 146 16.11 -4.56 -3.76
N THR A 147 15.83 -5.86 -3.87
CA THR A 147 16.65 -6.82 -4.63
C THR A 147 16.72 -6.42 -6.10
N ALA A 148 15.58 -6.17 -6.73
CA ALA A 148 15.52 -5.76 -8.14
C ALA A 148 16.35 -4.50 -8.40
N ARG A 149 16.22 -3.51 -7.51
CA ARG A 149 17.00 -2.27 -7.61
C ARG A 149 18.50 -2.53 -7.47
N ALA A 150 18.90 -3.37 -6.52
CA ALA A 150 20.32 -3.72 -6.31
C ALA A 150 20.92 -4.42 -7.53
N GLU A 151 20.20 -5.36 -8.14
CA GLU A 151 20.64 -6.06 -9.36
C GLU A 151 20.78 -5.10 -10.55
N LEU A 152 19.79 -4.24 -10.77
CA LEU A 152 19.83 -3.22 -11.83
C LEU A 152 21.01 -2.27 -11.65
N ILE A 153 21.24 -1.78 -10.43
CA ILE A 153 22.39 -0.93 -10.10
C ILE A 153 23.69 -1.68 -10.37
N LYS A 154 23.82 -2.92 -9.90
CA LYS A 154 25.03 -3.73 -10.10
C LYS A 154 25.34 -3.91 -11.59
N ALA A 155 24.32 -4.14 -12.42
CA ALA A 155 24.49 -4.33 -13.86
C ALA A 155 25.01 -3.07 -14.58
N VAL A 156 24.57 -1.88 -14.18
CA VAL A 156 24.92 -0.62 -14.87
C VAL A 156 26.11 0.12 -14.25
N ARG A 157 26.46 -0.20 -12.99
CA ARG A 157 27.47 0.54 -12.22
C ARG A 157 28.84 0.62 -12.91
N PRO A 158 29.40 -0.45 -13.50
CA PRO A 158 30.70 -0.35 -14.18
C PRO A 158 30.69 0.63 -15.36
N ALA A 159 29.62 0.64 -16.15
CA ALA A 159 29.47 1.57 -17.26
C ALA A 159 29.31 3.01 -16.76
N ALA A 160 28.54 3.22 -15.68
CA ALA A 160 28.39 4.53 -15.05
C ALA A 160 29.71 5.06 -14.48
N ASP A 161 30.52 4.20 -13.86
CA ASP A 161 31.84 4.59 -13.33
C ASP A 161 32.78 5.02 -14.47
N GLY A 162 32.83 4.26 -15.57
CA GLY A 162 33.63 4.63 -16.75
C GLY A 162 33.14 5.90 -17.45
N ALA A 163 31.82 6.10 -17.53
CA ALA A 163 31.25 7.32 -18.08
C ALA A 163 31.56 8.53 -17.20
N ALA A 164 31.48 8.40 -15.87
CA ALA A 164 31.82 9.47 -14.94
C ALA A 164 33.30 9.88 -15.03
N ALA A 165 34.20 8.91 -15.15
CA ALA A 165 35.64 9.12 -15.32
C ALA A 165 36.02 9.80 -16.65
N SER A 166 35.14 9.73 -17.66
CA SER A 166 35.38 10.30 -18.99
C SER A 166 34.59 11.59 -19.26
N VAL A 167 33.87 12.13 -18.27
CA VAL A 167 33.15 13.40 -18.41
C VAL A 167 34.15 14.55 -18.66
N PRO A 168 33.99 15.33 -19.75
CA PRO A 168 34.86 16.46 -20.02
C PRO A 168 34.89 17.49 -18.88
N GLY A 169 36.10 17.84 -18.41
CA GLY A 169 36.31 18.76 -17.30
C GLY A 169 35.82 18.23 -15.93
N GLY A 170 35.49 16.94 -15.83
CA GLY A 170 35.24 16.26 -14.57
C GLY A 170 36.53 15.70 -13.96
N GLU A 171 36.56 15.61 -12.63
CA GLU A 171 37.70 15.06 -11.87
C GLU A 171 37.35 13.73 -11.16
N ALA A 172 36.12 13.26 -11.32
CA ALA A 172 35.63 12.10 -10.59
C ALA A 172 36.17 10.80 -11.20
N ALA A 173 36.82 9.96 -10.41
CA ALA A 173 37.32 8.64 -10.86
C ALA A 173 36.21 7.59 -10.98
N SER A 174 35.05 7.84 -10.34
CA SER A 174 33.90 6.94 -10.35
C SER A 174 32.58 7.71 -10.26
N PHE A 175 31.48 7.03 -10.51
CA PHE A 175 30.14 7.59 -10.32
C PHE A 175 29.84 7.93 -8.86
N GLY A 176 30.45 7.19 -7.93
CA GLY A 176 30.30 7.42 -6.48
C GLY A 176 30.92 8.73 -6.02
N ASP A 177 31.97 9.19 -6.70
CA ASP A 177 32.70 10.39 -6.32
C ASP A 177 32.24 11.62 -7.13
N ALA A 178 31.44 11.39 -8.17
CA ALA A 178 30.95 12.42 -9.07
C ALA A 178 29.97 13.40 -8.41
N GLY A 179 30.25 14.70 -8.55
CA GLY A 179 29.25 15.75 -8.27
C GLY A 179 28.00 15.61 -9.15
N GLY A 180 26.90 16.25 -8.77
CA GLY A 180 25.60 16.05 -9.41
C GLY A 180 25.57 16.23 -10.93
N VAL A 181 26.27 17.24 -11.45
CA VAL A 181 26.42 17.48 -12.90
C VAL A 181 27.16 16.32 -13.59
N THR A 182 28.30 15.91 -13.06
CA THR A 182 29.11 14.81 -13.62
C THR A 182 28.33 13.49 -13.58
N ALA A 183 27.64 13.21 -12.47
CA ALA A 183 26.79 12.04 -12.33
C ALA A 183 25.62 12.06 -13.35
N ALA A 184 24.95 13.20 -13.53
CA ALA A 184 23.87 13.32 -14.51
C ALA A 184 24.36 13.06 -15.95
N LEU A 185 25.48 13.67 -16.33
CA LEU A 185 26.08 13.45 -17.66
C LEU A 185 26.45 11.98 -17.89
N ALA A 186 27.06 11.33 -16.89
CA ALA A 186 27.38 9.91 -16.95
C ALA A 186 26.12 9.04 -17.11
N LEU A 187 25.01 9.39 -16.44
CA LEU A 187 23.75 8.66 -16.57
C LEU A 187 23.11 8.81 -17.96
N VAL A 188 23.12 10.02 -18.53
CA VAL A 188 22.64 10.24 -19.90
C VAL A 188 23.48 9.43 -20.89
N ARG A 189 24.81 9.44 -20.74
CA ARG A 189 25.74 8.69 -21.59
C ARG A 189 25.46 7.18 -21.60
N VAL A 190 25.12 6.63 -20.44
CA VAL A 190 24.97 5.18 -20.26
C VAL A 190 23.55 4.73 -20.56
N GLY A 191 22.56 5.51 -20.18
CA GLY A 191 21.15 5.21 -20.40
C GLY A 191 20.67 5.54 -21.81
N VAL A 192 19.37 5.35 -22.03
CA VAL A 192 18.68 5.73 -23.26
C VAL A 192 17.71 6.85 -22.93
N VAL A 193 17.98 8.05 -23.45
CA VAL A 193 17.14 9.23 -23.27
C VAL A 193 16.72 9.75 -24.65
N ARG A 194 15.42 9.66 -24.95
CA ARG A 194 14.87 10.05 -26.26
C ARG A 194 14.46 11.52 -26.32
N ALA A 195 14.11 12.10 -25.18
CA ALA A 195 13.73 13.51 -25.09
C ALA A 195 14.97 14.40 -24.94
N PRO A 196 14.98 15.62 -25.50
CA PRO A 196 16.13 16.51 -25.37
C PRO A 196 16.44 16.86 -23.91
N VAL A 197 17.73 16.77 -23.56
CA VAL A 197 18.27 17.14 -22.25
C VAL A 197 18.76 18.59 -22.27
N VAL A 198 18.34 19.39 -21.30
CA VAL A 198 18.77 20.79 -21.19
C VAL A 198 20.08 20.87 -20.42
N LEU A 199 21.13 21.40 -21.04
CA LEU A 199 22.43 21.64 -20.42
C LEU A 199 22.61 23.12 -20.09
N ALA A 200 22.61 23.44 -18.80
CA ALA A 200 22.98 24.74 -18.25
C ALA A 200 24.36 24.68 -17.58
N CYS A 201 25.27 23.87 -18.13
CA CYS A 201 26.61 23.65 -17.59
C CYS A 201 27.70 23.85 -18.65
N ARG A 202 28.87 24.35 -18.24
CA ARG A 202 29.99 24.65 -19.13
C ARG A 202 30.96 23.46 -19.27
N ARG A 203 30.42 22.27 -19.55
CA ARG A 203 31.21 21.03 -19.72
C ARG A 203 31.59 20.75 -21.17
N PHE A 204 30.82 21.26 -22.12
CA PHE A 204 31.04 21.09 -23.55
C PHE A 204 31.21 22.46 -24.23
N ALA A 205 31.98 22.50 -25.32
CA ALA A 205 32.24 23.71 -26.08
C ALA A 205 30.98 24.22 -26.82
N ASP A 206 30.18 23.29 -27.37
CA ASP A 206 28.95 23.53 -28.11
C ASP A 206 27.95 22.36 -27.94
N ALA A 207 26.74 22.54 -28.47
CA ALA A 207 25.68 21.52 -28.39
C ALA A 207 26.04 20.26 -29.18
N ALA A 208 26.67 20.38 -30.36
CA ALA A 208 27.04 19.24 -31.18
C ALA A 208 28.06 18.32 -30.47
N SER A 209 29.04 18.89 -29.78
CA SER A 209 30.00 18.16 -28.96
C SER A 209 29.33 17.45 -27.79
N ALA A 210 28.31 18.09 -27.19
CA ALA A 210 27.52 17.49 -26.12
C ALA A 210 26.69 16.31 -26.62
N GLU A 211 25.99 16.45 -27.75
CA GLU A 211 25.20 15.37 -28.36
C GLU A 211 26.07 14.20 -28.80
N ALA A 212 27.22 14.49 -29.42
CA ALA A 212 28.18 13.47 -29.84
C ALA A 212 28.72 12.65 -28.66
N TRP A 213 28.99 13.32 -27.52
CA TRP A 213 29.43 12.61 -26.33
C TRP A 213 28.26 11.88 -25.64
N LEU A 214 27.12 12.54 -25.42
CA LEU A 214 25.97 12.00 -24.68
C LEU A 214 25.18 10.95 -25.46
N GLU A 215 25.37 10.88 -26.79
CA GLU A 215 24.56 10.06 -27.72
C GLU A 215 23.05 10.29 -27.52
N SER A 216 22.68 11.51 -27.14
CA SER A 216 21.31 11.92 -26.84
C SER A 216 21.07 13.36 -27.30
N PRO A 217 19.84 13.74 -27.71
CA PRO A 217 19.54 15.10 -28.12
C PRO A 217 19.73 16.11 -26.97
N VAL A 218 20.26 17.30 -27.27
CA VAL A 218 20.62 18.31 -26.27
C VAL A 218 20.10 19.69 -26.64
N ILE A 219 19.62 20.43 -25.63
CA ILE A 219 19.41 21.88 -25.70
C ILE A 219 20.43 22.54 -24.77
N ARG A 220 21.30 23.39 -25.30
CA ARG A 220 22.29 24.13 -24.49
C ARG A 220 21.82 25.55 -24.22
N LEU A 221 21.91 25.98 -22.96
CA LEU A 221 21.61 27.35 -22.51
C LEU A 221 22.87 28.21 -22.38
#